data_AF-A0A3N5EL45-F1
#
_entry.id   AF-A0A3N5EL45-F1
#
_cell.length_a   1.000
_cell.length_b   1.000
_cell.length_c   1.000
_cell.angle_alpha   90.00
_cell.angle_beta   90.00
_cell.angle_gamma   90.00
#
_symmetry.space_group_name_H-M   'P 1'
#
loop_
_entity.id
_entity.type
_entity.pdbx_description
1 polymer ?
#
loop_
_entity_poly.entity_id
_entity_poly.type
_entity_poly.pdbx_seq_one_letter_code
_entity_poly.pdbx_strand_id
1 'polypeptide(L)' 'MNVTEVERAIRARMTQASRDLDRTDYRALTAERRAQYDTAKRFIQQADDALKVKNLVFAEQLADKAATLAAALAQK' A
#
# COMPACT_ATOMS: atom_id res chain seq x y z
N MET A 1 9.57 6.73 20.19
CA MET A 1 9.36 6.77 18.73
C MET A 1 8.77 8.12 18.40
N ASN A 2 9.41 8.93 17.56
CA ASN A 2 8.89 10.26 17.22
C ASN A 2 7.74 10.13 16.21
N VAL A 3 6.63 10.82 16.44
CA VAL A 3 5.43 10.79 15.55
C VAL A 3 5.81 11.08 14.09
N THR A 4 6.74 12.01 13.88
CA THR A 4 7.24 12.36 12.54
C THR A 4 8.05 11.24 11.88
N GLU A 5 8.69 10.36 12.65
CA GLU A 5 9.40 9.19 12.11
C GLU A 5 8.42 8.10 11.69
N VAL A 6 7.37 7.87 12.50
CA VAL A 6 6.29 6.92 12.18
C VAL A 6 5.58 7.34 10.90
N GLU A 7 5.18 8.61 10.77
CA GLU A 7 4.55 9.13 9.56
C GLU A 7 5.45 8.96 8.31
N ARG A 8 6.76 9.21 8.46
CA ARG A 8 7.73 9.01 7.37
C ARG A 8 7.84 7.54 6.97
N ALA A 9 7.89 6.62 7.94
CA ALA A 9 7.94 5.19 7.69
C ALA A 9 6.67 4.70 6.95
N ILE A 10 5.50 5.15 7.39
CA ILE A 10 4.21 4.83 6.74
C ILE A 10 4.20 5.32 5.28
N ARG A 11 4.58 6.58 5.04
CA ARG A 11 4.64 7.16 3.68
C ARG A 11 5.66 6.43 2.79
N ALA A 12 6.79 6.03 3.34
CA ALA A 12 7.78 5.24 2.61
C ALA A 12 7.20 3.89 2.18
N ARG A 13 6.45 3.22 3.06
CA ARG A 13 5.78 1.94 2.77
C ARG A 13 4.68 2.08 1.72
N MET A 14 3.87 3.14 1.79
CA MET A 14 2.89 3.48 0.75
C MET A 14 3.53 3.76 -0.61
N THR A 15 4.68 4.45 -0.62
CA THR A 15 5.45 4.74 -1.84
C THR A 15 6.00 3.45 -2.45
N GLN A 16 6.52 2.54 -1.63
CA GLN A 16 6.99 1.23 -2.08
C GLN A 16 5.85 0.41 -2.69
N ALA A 17 4.70 0.33 -2.01
CA ALA A 17 3.53 -0.37 -2.54
C ALA A 17 3.06 0.22 -3.88
N SER A 18 3.03 1.55 -4.00
CA SER A 18 2.65 2.22 -5.26
C SER A 18 3.60 1.86 -6.40
N ARG A 19 4.92 1.92 -6.17
CA ARG A 19 5.94 1.52 -7.15
C ARG A 19 5.79 0.06 -7.59
N ASP A 20 5.44 -0.80 -6.64
CA ASP A 20 5.27 -2.23 -6.90
C ASP A 20 4.03 -2.51 -7.73
N LEU A 21 2.97 -1.73 -7.57
CA LEU A 21 1.79 -1.78 -8.45
C LEU A 21 2.08 -1.17 -9.82
N ASP A 22 2.82 -0.06 -9.90
CA ASP A 22 3.11 0.62 -11.18
C ASP A 22 3.93 -0.26 -12.13
N ARG A 23 4.80 -1.11 -11.59
CA ARG A 23 5.57 -2.10 -12.38
C ARG A 23 4.77 -3.35 -12.76
N THR A 24 3.60 -3.57 -12.18
CA THR A 24 2.75 -4.72 -12.48
C THR A 24 1.86 -4.41 -13.68
N ASP A 25 1.95 -5.23 -14.73
CA ASP A 25 1.04 -5.13 -15.87
C ASP A 25 -0.35 -5.67 -15.51
N TYR A 26 -1.26 -4.76 -15.15
CA TYR A 26 -2.65 -5.05 -14.79
C TYR A 26 -3.41 -5.86 -15.85
N ARG A 27 -3.11 -5.65 -17.14
CA ARG A 27 -3.81 -6.34 -18.23
C ARG A 27 -3.39 -7.80 -18.35
N ALA A 28 -2.14 -8.11 -17.99
CA ALA A 28 -1.61 -9.47 -17.99
C ALA A 28 -2.03 -10.28 -16.75
N LEU A 29 -2.65 -9.66 -15.74
CA LEU A 29 -3.07 -10.35 -14.52
C LEU A 29 -4.28 -11.28 -14.73
N THR A 30 -4.39 -12.30 -13.89
CA THR A 30 -5.64 -13.06 -13.71
C THR A 30 -6.70 -12.20 -13.01
N ALA A 31 -7.97 -12.62 -13.03
CA ALA A 31 -9.03 -11.91 -12.33
C ALA A 31 -8.77 -11.75 -10.82
N GLU A 32 -8.24 -12.80 -10.19
CA GLU A 32 -7.86 -12.77 -8.78
C GLU A 32 -6.72 -11.78 -8.51
N ARG A 33 -5.65 -11.81 -9.31
CA ARG A 33 -4.54 -10.87 -9.15
C ARG A 33 -4.96 -9.42 -9.42
N ARG A 34 -5.90 -9.18 -10.34
CA ARG A 34 -6.52 -7.84 -10.51
C ARG A 34 -7.26 -7.39 -9.25
N ALA A 35 -8.04 -8.28 -8.62
CA ALA A 35 -8.71 -7.95 -7.37
C ALA A 35 -7.72 -7.63 -6.23
N GLN A 36 -6.58 -8.33 -6.16
CA GLN A 36 -5.49 -8.01 -5.23
C GLN A 36 -4.86 -6.65 -5.54
N TYR A 37 -4.66 -6.32 -6.82
CA TYR A 37 -4.14 -5.02 -7.26
C TYR A 37 -5.07 -3.88 -6.81
N ASP A 38 -6.36 -4.01 -7.08
CA ASP A 38 -7.37 -3.01 -6.71
C ASP A 38 -7.46 -2.86 -5.19
N THR A 39 -7.34 -3.97 -4.46
CA THR A 39 -7.34 -3.97 -3.00
C THR A 39 -6.11 -3.26 -2.43
N ALA A 40 -4.92 -3.53 -2.97
CA ALA A 40 -3.70 -2.84 -2.58
C ALA A 40 -3.81 -1.32 -2.80
N LYS A 41 -4.35 -0.91 -3.96
CA LYS A 41 -4.59 0.50 -4.28
C LYS A 41 -5.56 1.17 -3.30
N ARG A 42 -6.64 0.49 -2.92
CA ARG A 42 -7.59 0.99 -1.90
C ARG A 42 -6.94 1.13 -0.53
N PHE A 43 -6.09 0.17 -0.12
CA PHE A 43 -5.38 0.28 1.15
C PHE A 43 -4.42 1.47 1.17
N ILE A 44 -3.74 1.78 0.07
CA ILE A 44 -2.90 2.99 -0.04
C ILE A 44 -3.75 4.26 0.17
N GLN A 45 -4.92 4.33 -0.46
CA GLN A 45 -5.84 5.47 -0.29
C GLN A 45 -6.32 5.61 1.16
N GLN A 46 -6.76 4.51 1.77
CA GLN A 46 -7.22 4.52 3.16
C GLN A 46 -6.08 4.87 4.14
N ALA A 47 -4.85 4.44 3.86
CA ALA A 47 -3.68 4.79 4.68
C ALA A 47 -3.40 6.30 4.62
N ASP A 48 -3.51 6.92 3.44
CA ASP A 48 -3.38 8.37 3.29
C ASP A 48 -4.47 9.13 4.06
N ASP A 49 -5.71 8.67 3.98
CA ASP A 49 -6.83 9.28 4.73
C ASP A 49 -6.65 9.14 6.25
N ALA A 50 -6.16 7.98 6.72
CA ALA A 50 -5.83 7.76 8.12
C ALA A 50 -4.68 8.67 8.60
N LEU A 51 -3.67 8.95 7.75
CA LEU A 51 -2.61 9.92 8.07
C LEU A 51 -3.15 11.34 8.22
N LYS A 52 -4.13 11.76 7.40
CA LYS A 52 -4.73 13.11 7.49
C LYS A 52 -5.43 13.34 8.83
N VAL A 53 -6.06 12.31 9.38
CA VAL A 53 -6.74 12.36 10.68
C VAL A 53 -5.86 11.88 11.84
N LYS A 54 -4.54 11.76 11.62
CA LYS A 54 -3.54 11.33 12.63
C LYS A 54 -3.82 9.96 13.26
N ASN A 55 -4.54 9.09 12.57
CA ASN A 55 -4.71 7.70 12.98
C ASN A 55 -3.53 6.84 12.48
N LEU A 56 -2.38 7.01 13.13
CA LEU A 56 -1.12 6.42 12.68
C LEU A 56 -1.10 4.89 12.74
N VAL A 57 -1.72 4.30 13.76
CA VAL A 57 -1.79 2.84 13.91
C VAL A 57 -2.57 2.22 12.75
N PHE A 58 -3.71 2.81 12.39
CA PHE A 58 -4.50 2.31 11.28
C PHE A 58 -3.81 2.55 9.93
N ALA A 59 -3.17 3.72 9.76
CA ALA A 59 -2.41 4.03 8.56
C ALA A 59 -1.24 3.05 8.35
N GLU A 60 -0.53 2.67 9.42
CA GLU A 60 0.55 1.68 9.37
C GLU A 60 0.03 0.31 8.95
N GLN A 61 -1.05 -0.16 9.57
CA GLN A 61 -1.67 -1.45 9.21
C GLN A 61 -2.09 -1.50 7.74
N LEU A 62 -2.70 -0.44 7.23
CA LEU A 62 -3.13 -0.35 5.83
C LEU A 62 -1.95 -0.28 4.87
N ALA A 63 -0.92 0.51 5.20
CA ALA A 63 0.29 0.60 4.39
C ALA A 63 1.05 -0.74 4.31
N ASP A 64 1.08 -1.51 5.40
CA ASP A 64 1.70 -2.84 5.42
C ASP A 64 0.92 -3.87 4.59
N LYS A 65 -0.42 -3.88 4.71
CA LYS A 65 -1.28 -4.70 3.86
C LYS A 65 -1.13 -4.36 2.37
N ALA A 66 -1.07 -3.07 2.04
CA ALA A 66 -0.83 -2.61 0.67
C ALA A 66 0.51 -3.12 0.13
N ALA A 67 1.59 -2.95 0.90
CA ALA A 67 2.92 -3.38 0.51
C ALA A 67 3.00 -4.90 0.32
N THR A 68 2.36 -5.68 1.19
CA THR A 68 2.32 -7.14 1.09
C THR A 68 1.62 -7.60 -0.19
N LEU A 69 0.45 -7.05 -0.52
CA LEU A 69 -0.27 -7.38 -1.75
C LEU A 69 0.49 -6.93 -3.00
N ALA A 70 1.02 -5.70 -3.01
CA ALA A 70 1.77 -5.18 -4.14
C ALA A 70 3.06 -5.98 -4.41
N ALA A 71 3.78 -6.36 -3.35
CA ALA A 71 4.96 -7.20 -3.46
C ALA A 71 4.63 -8.60 -4.03
N ALA A 72 3.53 -9.21 -3.60
CA ALA A 72 3.07 -10.51 -4.12
C ALA A 72 2.72 -10.43 -5.62
N LEU A 73 2.15 -9.32 -6.08
CA LEU A 73 1.82 -9.11 -7.49
C LEU A 73 3.02 -8.87 -8.38
N ALA A 74 4.08 -8.29 -7.82
CA ALA A 74 5.33 -8.06 -8.52
C ALA A 74 6.24 -9.30 -8.58
N GLN A 75 5.99 -10.30 -7.73
CA GLN A 75 6.62 -11.61 -7.84
C GLN A 75 5.99 -12.38 -9.00
N LYS A 76 6.83 -12.75 -9.98
CA LYS A 76 6.44 -13.55 -11.15
C LYS A 76 6.23 -15.01 -10.75
#